data_AF-A0A930NWT7-F1
#
_entry.id   AF-A0A930NWT7-F1
#
_cell.length_a   1.000
_cell.length_b   1.000
_cell.length_c   1.000
_cell.angle_alpha   90.00
_cell.angle_beta   90.00
_cell.angle_gamma   90.00
#
_symmetry.space_group_name_H-M   'P 1'
#
loop_
_entity.id
_entity.type
_entity.pdbx_description
1 polymer ?
#
loop_
_entity_poly.entity_id
_entity_poly.type
_entity_poly.pdbx_seq_one_letter_code
_entity_poly.pdbx_strand_id
1 'polypeptide(L)' 'MAKEKKFITCDGNTAAAHVSYMFTEVAAIYPITPSSPMAEHVDEWAAKGRKNLFGQTVSIQEMESEAGAAGAVHGSLQA' A
#
# COMPACT_ATOMS: atom_id res chain seq x y z
N MET A 1 -0.21 -4.24 -32.09
CA MET A 1 -1.15 -3.20 -31.61
C MET A 1 -0.50 -2.55 -30.40
N ALA A 2 -0.28 -1.23 -30.40
CA ALA A 2 0.24 -0.55 -29.23
C ALA A 2 -0.80 -0.64 -28.10
N LYS A 3 -0.38 -1.05 -26.91
CA LYS A 3 -1.27 -1.20 -25.74
C LYS A 3 -1.86 0.18 -25.41
N GLU A 4 -3.19 0.29 -25.37
CA GLU A 4 -3.88 1.53 -25.04
C GLU A 4 -3.46 2.00 -23.64
N LYS A 5 -3.00 3.26 -23.53
CA LYS A 5 -2.58 3.85 -22.26
C LYS A 5 -3.82 4.31 -21.50
N LYS A 6 -4.01 3.79 -20.29
CA LYS A 6 -5.07 4.26 -19.39
C LYS A 6 -4.54 5.45 -18.58
N PHE A 7 -5.01 6.65 -18.92
CA PHE A 7 -4.71 7.86 -18.15
C PHE A 7 -5.70 7.99 -16.98
N ILE A 8 -5.20 8.44 -15.84
CA ILE A 8 -5.99 8.76 -14.66
C ILE A 8 -5.56 10.12 -14.13
N THR A 9 -6.53 10.93 -13.68
CA THR A 9 -6.25 12.12 -12.89
C THR A 9 -6.22 11.70 -11.43
N CYS A 10 -5.10 11.91 -10.75
CA CYS A 10 -4.92 11.57 -9.34
C CYS A 10 -3.88 12.48 -8.69
N ASP A 11 -3.85 12.51 -7.37
CA ASP A 11 -2.79 13.18 -6.61
C ASP A 11 -1.56 12.27 -6.42
N GLY A 12 -0.52 12.80 -5.79
CA GLY A 12 0.72 12.08 -5.53
C GLY A 12 0.58 10.88 -4.59
N ASN A 13 -0.28 10.97 -3.57
CA ASN A 13 -0.50 9.88 -2.61
C ASN A 13 -1.23 8.72 -3.29
N THR A 14 -2.27 8.99 -4.08
CA THR A 14 -2.95 7.96 -4.87
C THR A 14 -1.99 7.30 -5.86
N ALA A 15 -1.15 8.08 -6.54
CA ALA A 15 -0.17 7.55 -7.49
C ALA A 15 0.88 6.65 -6.80
N ALA A 16 1.43 7.09 -5.67
CA ALA A 16 2.40 6.33 -4.89
C ALA A 16 1.79 5.05 -4.32
N ALA A 17 0.61 5.15 -3.71
CA ALA A 17 -0.13 3.99 -3.19
C ALA A 17 -0.44 2.98 -4.30
N HIS A 18 -0.81 3.44 -5.49
CA HIS A 18 -1.13 2.55 -6.61
C HIS A 18 0.04 1.65 -6.97
N VAL A 19 1.26 2.21 -7.01
CA VAL A 19 2.48 1.45 -7.30
C VAL A 19 2.84 0.58 -6.10
N SER A 20 2.86 1.11 -4.88
CA SER A 20 3.22 0.32 -3.69
C SER A 20 2.33 -0.90 -3.54
N TYR A 21 1.01 -0.75 -3.68
CA TYR A 21 0.05 -1.85 -3.58
C TYR A 21 0.39 -3.02 -4.51
N MET A 22 0.87 -2.75 -5.73
CA MET A 22 1.18 -3.78 -6.71
C MET A 22 2.38 -4.66 -6.31
N PHE A 23 3.35 -4.11 -5.58
CA PHE A 23 4.61 -4.79 -5.25
C PHE A 23 4.69 -5.25 -3.79
N THR A 24 3.64 -5.04 -2.99
CA THR A 24 3.63 -5.32 -1.56
C THR A 24 2.75 -6.52 -1.22
N GLU A 25 3.24 -7.40 -0.35
CA GLU A 25 2.43 -8.44 0.30
C GLU A 25 1.99 -8.01 1.71
N VAL A 26 2.87 -7.32 2.45
CA VAL A 26 2.63 -6.85 3.84
C VAL A 26 2.91 -5.36 3.97
N ALA A 27 2.00 -4.61 4.58
CA ALA A 27 2.15 -3.19 4.91
C ALA A 27 1.88 -2.95 6.40
N ALA A 28 2.91 -2.58 7.15
CA ALA A 28 2.72 -2.05 8.51
C ALA A 28 2.70 -0.52 8.45
N ILE A 29 1.67 0.10 9.02
CA ILE A 29 1.40 1.53 8.86
C ILE A 29 1.20 2.22 10.20
N TYR A 30 1.38 3.54 10.18
CA TYR A 30 0.96 4.45 11.25
C TYR A 30 0.54 5.79 10.60
N PRO A 31 -0.61 6.38 10.97
CA PRO A 31 -1.10 7.59 10.32
C PRO A 31 -0.31 8.83 10.76
N ILE A 32 0.23 9.57 9.78
CA ILE A 32 0.84 10.88 9.98
C ILE A 32 0.63 11.79 8.76
N THR A 33 0.26 13.05 8.97
CA THR A 33 0.11 14.03 7.89
C THR A 33 1.47 14.34 7.27
N PRO A 34 1.62 14.40 5.92
CA PRO A 34 0.58 14.31 4.88
C PRO A 34 0.45 12.93 4.21
N SER A 35 1.04 11.86 4.77
CA SER A 35 1.13 10.55 4.12
C SER A 35 -0.04 9.60 4.42
N SER A 36 -0.87 9.88 5.44
CA SER A 36 -2.03 9.04 5.81
C SER A 36 -2.90 8.59 4.62
N PRO A 37 -3.20 9.43 3.61
CA PRO A 37 -4.03 9.00 2.48
C PRO A 37 -3.44 7.82 1.69
N MET A 38 -2.12 7.61 1.71
CA MET A 38 -1.53 6.42 1.07
C MET A 38 -1.95 5.13 1.76
N ALA A 39 -1.92 5.10 3.09
CA ALA A 39 -2.31 3.93 3.87
C ALA A 39 -3.82 3.67 3.77
N GLU A 40 -4.63 4.72 3.79
CA GLU A 40 -6.08 4.65 3.59
C GLU A 40 -6.44 4.04 2.24
N HIS A 41 -5.78 4.45 1.15
CA HIS A 41 -5.99 3.85 -0.17
C HIS A 41 -5.61 2.37 -0.21
N VAL A 42 -4.50 1.98 0.42
CA VAL A 42 -4.08 0.57 0.49
C VAL A 42 -5.12 -0.25 1.26
N ASP A 43 -5.60 0.25 2.40
CA ASP A 43 -6.61 -0.41 3.21
C ASP A 43 -7.92 -0.60 2.44
N GLU A 44 -8.44 0.49 1.86
CA GLU A 44 -9.66 0.43 1.04
C GLU A 44 -9.54 -0.57 -0.13
N TRP A 45 -8.39 -0.59 -0.82
CA TRP A 45 -8.19 -1.50 -1.93
C TRP A 45 -8.06 -2.96 -1.49
N ALA A 46 -7.41 -3.22 -0.36
CA ALA A 46 -7.37 -4.55 0.25
C ALA A 46 -8.77 -5.02 0.65
N ALA A 47 -9.56 -4.17 1.31
CA ALA A 47 -10.95 -4.46 1.67
C ALA A 47 -11.84 -4.72 0.44
N LYS A 48 -11.61 -3.99 -0.67
CA LYS A 48 -12.28 -4.19 -1.97
C LYS A 48 -11.76 -5.41 -2.74
N GLY A 49 -10.82 -6.18 -2.19
CA GLY A 49 -10.29 -7.40 -2.80
C GLY A 49 -9.33 -7.17 -3.97
N ARG A 50 -8.78 -5.96 -4.12
CA ARG A 50 -7.79 -5.65 -5.16
C ARG A 50 -6.60 -6.59 -5.01
N LYS A 51 -6.09 -7.12 -6.12
CA LYS A 51 -4.93 -8.00 -6.11
C LYS A 51 -3.65 -7.25 -6.45
N ASN A 52 -2.58 -7.55 -5.73
CA ASN A 52 -1.21 -7.19 -6.06
C ASN A 52 -0.69 -8.07 -7.23
N LEU A 53 0.57 -7.87 -7.64
CA LEU A 53 1.18 -8.64 -8.74
C LEU A 53 1.35 -10.13 -8.42
N PHE A 54 1.26 -10.51 -7.15
CA PHE A 54 1.33 -11.89 -6.67
C PHE A 54 -0.05 -12.58 -6.59
N GLY A 55 -1.12 -11.90 -7.00
CA GLY A 55 -2.48 -12.44 -6.96
C GLY A 55 -3.13 -12.43 -5.58
N GLN A 56 -2.57 -11.68 -4.63
CA GLN A 56 -3.01 -11.59 -3.23
C GLN A 56 -3.49 -10.17 -2.89
N THR A 57 -4.33 -10.04 -1.86
CA THR A 57 -4.61 -8.72 -1.26
C THR A 57 -3.47 -8.36 -0.33
N VAL A 58 -3.09 -7.08 -0.28
CA VAL A 58 -2.10 -6.60 0.70
C VAL A 58 -2.60 -6.86 2.12
N SER A 59 -1.77 -7.48 2.95
CA SER A 59 -1.98 -7.59 4.39
C SER A 59 -1.53 -6.30 5.06
N ILE A 60 -2.49 -5.43 5.38
CA ILE A 60 -2.25 -4.13 6.01
C ILE A 60 -2.56 -4.21 7.51
N GLN A 61 -1.70 -3.63 8.35
CA GLN A 61 -1.88 -3.56 9.79
C GLN A 61 -1.41 -2.21 10.34
N GLU A 62 -2.30 -1.54 11.08
CA GLU A 62 -1.95 -0.34 11.84
C GLU A 62 -1.23 -0.74 13.14
N MET A 63 -0.12 -0.05 13.41
CA MET A 63 0.72 -0.22 14.60
C MET A 63 0.49 0.93 15.60
N GLU A 64 1.09 0.84 16.79
CA GLU A 64 0.93 1.88 17.82
C GLU A 64 1.78 3.14 17.60
N SER A 65 2.81 3.06 16.77
CA SER A 65 3.72 4.17 16.41
C SER A 65 4.44 3.89 15.08
N GLU A 66 5.09 4.89 14.48
CA GLU A 66 5.98 4.66 13.33
C GLU A 66 7.16 3.73 13.68
N ALA A 67 7.60 3.72 14.94
CA ALA A 67 8.64 2.80 15.41
C ALA A 67 8.15 1.35 15.42
N GLY A 68 6.91 1.12 15.86
CA GLY A 68 6.25 -0.19 15.78
C GLY A 68 6.08 -0.66 14.34
N ALA A 69 5.66 0.25 13.44
CA ALA A 69 5.58 -0.02 12.00
C ALA A 69 6.93 -0.40 11.41
N ALA A 70 8.01 0.33 11.75
CA ALA A 70 9.36 -0.01 11.28
C ALA A 70 9.83 -1.38 11.78
N GLY A 71 9.55 -1.72 13.04
CA GLY A 71 9.86 -3.04 13.61
C GLY A 71 9.10 -4.18 12.92
N ALA A 72 7.81 -3.98 12.66
CA ALA A 72 6.99 -4.94 11.93
C ALA A 72 7.45 -5.13 10.47
N VAL A 73 7.80 -4.04 9.76
CA VAL A 73 8.41 -4.12 8.42
C VAL A 73 9.75 -4.86 8.45
N HIS A 74 10.60 -4.57 9.44
CA HIS A 74 11.89 -5.27 9.57
C HIS A 74 11.69 -6.78 9.74
N GLY A 75 10.79 -7.17 10.65
CA GLY A 75 10.47 -8.58 10.89
C GLY A 75 9.83 -9.28 9.68
N SER A 76 8.94 -8.59 8.94
CA SER A 76 8.28 -9.16 7.76
C SER A 76 9.24 -9.40 6.60
N LEU A 77 10.34 -8.64 6.52
CA LEU A 77 11.38 -8.82 5.52
C LEU A 77 12.44 -9.87 5.90
N GLN A 78 12.53 -10.27 7.19
CA GLN A 78 13.58 -11.14 7.71
C GLN A 78 13.35 -12.65 7.45
N ALA A 79 12.47 -13.01 6.50
CA ALA A 79 12.16 -14.39 6.16
C ALA A 79 13.28 -15.09 5.36
#